data_AF-B8GFF2-F1
#
_entry.id   AF-B8GFF2-F1
#
_cell.length_a   1.000
_cell.length_b   1.000
_cell.length_c   1.000
_cell.angle_alpha   90.00
_cell.angle_beta   90.00
_cell.angle_gamma   90.00
#
_symmetry.space_group_name_H-M   'P 1'
#
loop_
_entity.id
_entity.type
_entity.pdbx_description
1 polymer ?
#
loop_
_entity_poly.entity_id
_entity_poly.type
_entity_poly.pdbx_seq_one_letter_code
_entity_poly.pdbx_strand_id
1 'polypeptide(L)'
;MMGGWRSFCEVLFVVTLASGKRVAGTIDRLCELADGLWAVIDYKSDPVTPAVYASKAEEDGLSLLVYCEAAGQLVGLEVAGWLYFTEMGDFER
;
A
#
# COMPACT_ATOMS: atom_id res chain seq x y z
N MET A 1 28.04 -10.49 -0.67
CA MET A 1 27.05 -9.60 -1.33
C MET A 1 25.78 -9.72 -0.51
N MET A 2 25.35 -8.62 0.12
CA MET A 2 24.28 -8.56 1.13
C MET A 2 22.88 -8.76 0.50
N GLY A 3 21.93 -9.19 1.34
CA GLY A 3 20.63 -9.76 0.97
C GLY A 3 19.76 -8.93 0.02
N GLY A 4 18.99 -9.65 -0.79
CA GLY A 4 18.06 -9.06 -1.76
C GLY A 4 16.94 -8.27 -1.07
N TRP A 5 16.43 -7.27 -1.80
CA TRP A 5 15.37 -6.39 -1.34
C TRP A 5 14.11 -7.24 -1.17
N ARG A 6 13.55 -7.25 0.04
CA ARG A 6 12.41 -8.12 0.35
C ARG A 6 11.16 -7.58 -0.35
N SER A 7 10.44 -8.44 -1.05
CA SER A 7 9.16 -8.11 -1.68
C SER A 7 8.21 -9.28 -1.49
N PHE A 8 7.01 -8.97 -1.00
CA PHE A 8 5.94 -9.92 -0.76
C PHE A 8 4.70 -9.44 -1.53
N CYS A 9 3.99 -10.38 -2.14
CA CYS A 9 2.74 -10.11 -2.85
C CYS A 9 1.59 -10.84 -2.18
N GLU A 10 0.38 -10.31 -2.32
CA GLU A 10 -0.85 -10.92 -1.77
C GLU A 10 -0.74 -11.22 -0.26
N VAL A 11 -0.27 -10.22 0.50
CA VAL A 11 -0.02 -10.36 1.93
C VAL A 11 -1.34 -10.26 2.69
N LEU A 12 -1.84 -11.40 3.14
CA LEU A 12 -3.01 -11.47 4.01
C LEU A 12 -2.70 -10.83 5.36
N PHE A 13 -3.61 -9.99 5.85
CA PHE A 13 -3.50 -9.40 7.17
C PHE A 13 -4.80 -9.47 7.95
N VAL A 14 -4.66 -9.46 9.27
CA VAL A 14 -5.75 -9.20 10.20
C VAL A 14 -5.23 -8.27 11.28
N VAL A 15 -5.74 -7.04 11.34
CA VAL A 15 -5.31 -6.04 12.31
C VAL A 15 -6.45 -5.53 13.16
N THR A 16 -6.09 -5.04 14.34
CA THR A 16 -7.01 -4.33 15.23
C THR A 16 -6.65 -2.86 15.15
N LEU A 17 -7.56 -2.05 14.61
CA LEU A 17 -7.37 -0.60 14.55
C LEU A 17 -7.40 0.00 15.97
N ALA A 18 -6.91 1.23 16.14
CA ALA A 18 -6.96 1.95 17.42
C ALA A 18 -8.40 2.05 17.99
N SER A 19 -9.43 2.01 17.13
CA SER A 19 -10.84 1.96 17.54
C SER A 19 -11.28 0.61 18.15
N GLY A 20 -10.42 -0.41 18.16
CA GLY A 20 -10.74 -1.78 18.56
C GLY A 20 -11.42 -2.62 17.47
N LYS A 21 -11.74 -2.03 16.30
CA LYS A 21 -12.32 -2.76 15.17
C LYS A 21 -11.28 -3.69 14.56
N ARG A 22 -11.65 -4.97 14.40
CA ARG A 22 -10.86 -5.95 13.67
C ARG A 22 -11.14 -5.86 12.17
N VAL A 23 -10.09 -5.74 11.38
CA VAL A 23 -10.15 -5.64 9.92
C VAL A 23 -9.27 -6.73 9.32
N ALA A 24 -9.76 -7.40 8.29
CA ALA A 24 -9.02 -8.37 7.50
C ALA A 24 -8.98 -7.91 6.05
N GLY A 25 -7.89 -8.20 5.36
CA GLY A 25 -7.71 -7.85 3.96
C GLY A 25 -6.44 -8.45 3.38
N THR A 26 -6.13 -8.01 2.16
CA THR A 26 -4.93 -8.40 1.41
C THR A 26 -4.22 -7.14 0.96
N ILE A 27 -2.91 -7.11 1.11
CA ILE A 27 -2.04 -6.09 0.54
C ILE A 27 -1.46 -6.65 -0.76
N ASP A 28 -1.64 -5.96 -1.88
CA ASP A 28 -1.16 -6.42 -3.18
C ASP A 28 0.37 -6.61 -3.19
N ARG A 29 1.11 -5.60 -2.69
CA ARG A 29 2.56 -5.68 -2.53
C ARG A 29 3.07 -4.92 -1.30
N LEU A 30 3.96 -5.58 -0.56
CA LEU A 30 4.75 -5.00 0.52
C LEU A 30 6.23 -5.20 0.21
N CYS A 31 7.02 -4.14 0.12
CA CYS A 31 8.43 -4.22 -0.22
C CYS A 31 9.31 -3.31 0.64
N GLU A 32 10.57 -3.72 0.79
CA GLU A 32 11.65 -2.93 1.35
C GLU A 32 12.35 -2.17 0.23
N LEU A 33 12.52 -0.87 0.42
CA LEU A 33 13.17 0.06 -0.49
C LEU A 33 14.69 0.06 -0.29
N ALA A 34 15.41 0.69 -1.22
CA ALA A 34 16.87 0.75 -1.24
C ALA A 34 17.49 1.37 0.03
N ASP A 35 16.76 2.30 0.64
CA ASP A 35 17.13 3.05 1.83
C ASP A 35 16.71 2.33 3.13
N GLY A 36 16.13 1.13 3.04
CA GLY A 36 15.65 0.35 4.17
C GLY A 36 14.27 0.75 4.68
N LEU A 37 13.60 1.71 4.04
CA LEU A 37 12.20 2.01 4.31
C LEU A 37 11.29 0.94 3.72
N TRP A 38 10.05 0.87 4.20
CA TRP A 38 9.05 -0.06 3.70
C TRP A 38 7.95 0.67 2.96
N ALA A 39 7.41 0.03 1.92
CA ALA A 39 6.31 0.54 1.12
C ALA A 39 5.23 -0.52 0.89
N VAL A 40 3.98 -0.10 1.00
CA VAL A 40 2.83 -0.78 0.39
C VAL A 40 2.63 -0.19 -1.00
N ILE A 41 2.41 -1.05 -2.00
CA ILE A 41 1.96 -0.66 -3.34
C ILE A 41 0.62 -1.34 -3.59
N ASP A 42 -0.41 -0.53 -3.84
CA ASP A 42 -1.78 -0.95 -4.16
C ASP A 42 -2.07 -0.63 -5.63
N TYR A 43 -2.45 -1.65 -6.41
CA TYR A 43 -2.55 -1.53 -7.86
C TYR A 43 -3.99 -1.19 -8.28
N LYS A 44 -4.14 -0.09 -9.02
CA LYS A 44 -5.43 0.36 -9.55
C LYS A 44 -5.48 0.13 -11.04
N SER A 45 -6.35 -0.79 -11.46
CA SER A 45 -6.60 -1.11 -12.87
C SER A 45 -7.86 -0.46 -13.43
N ASP A 46 -8.64 0.22 -12.58
CA ASP A 46 -9.82 0.94 -13.03
C ASP A 46 -9.42 2.06 -14.02
N PRO A 47 -10.13 2.18 -15.16
CA PRO A 47 -9.85 3.25 -16.11
C PRO A 47 -10.09 4.62 -15.47
N VAL A 48 -9.03 5.41 -15.36
CA VAL A 48 -9.08 6.79 -14.88
C VAL A 48 -8.73 7.75 -16.02
N THR A 49 -9.47 8.84 -16.14
CA THR A 49 -9.08 9.94 -17.03
C THR A 49 -8.26 10.97 -16.24
N PRO A 50 -7.42 11.79 -16.90
CA PRO A 50 -6.69 12.86 -16.21
C PRO A 50 -7.59 13.81 -15.41
N ALA A 51 -8.85 13.98 -15.81
CA ALA A 51 -9.81 14.85 -15.13
C ALA A 51 -10.32 14.30 -13.78
N VAL A 52 -10.30 12.98 -13.58
CA VAL A 52 -10.80 12.32 -12.35
C VAL A 52 -9.69 11.67 -11.53
N TYR A 53 -8.47 11.64 -12.06
CA TYR A 53 -7.30 11.01 -11.44
C TYR A 53 -7.10 11.48 -9.99
N ALA A 54 -7.03 12.79 -9.76
CA ALA A 54 -6.77 13.35 -8.43
C ALA A 54 -7.86 12.96 -7.41
N SER A 55 -9.14 13.06 -7.78
CA SER A 55 -10.24 12.67 -6.89
C SER A 55 -10.25 11.16 -6.60
N LYS A 56 -9.87 10.34 -7.58
CA LYS A 56 -9.84 8.89 -7.41
C LYS A 56 -8.69 8.47 -6.50
N ALA A 57 -7.53 9.11 -6.64
CA ALA A 57 -6.40 8.85 -5.76
C ALA A 57 -6.68 9.26 -4.30
N GLU A 58 -7.40 10.37 -4.07
CA GLU A 58 -7.83 10.76 -2.72
C GLU A 58 -8.79 9.71 -2.11
N GLU A 59 -9.77 9.24 -2.88
CA GLU A 59 -10.71 8.19 -2.43
C GLU A 59 -9.97 6.88 -2.07
N ASP A 60 -9.10 6.42 -2.95
CA ASP A 60 -8.37 5.17 -2.78
C ASP A 60 -7.31 5.28 -1.66
N GLY A 61 -6.74 6.47 -1.46
CA GLY A 61 -5.77 6.77 -0.40
C GLY A 61 -6.32 6.54 1.01
N LEU A 62 -7.62 6.68 1.22
CA LEU A 62 -8.24 6.37 2.53
C LEU A 62 -8.10 4.89 2.90
N SER A 63 -8.22 3.99 1.92
CA SER A 63 -8.05 2.55 2.14
C SER A 63 -6.57 2.20 2.35
N LEU A 64 -5.68 2.91 1.65
CA LEU A 64 -4.23 2.72 1.74
C LEU A 64 -3.69 2.98 3.15
N LEU A 65 -4.28 3.91 3.91
CA LEU A 65 -3.92 4.14 5.32
C LEU A 65 -4.10 2.89 6.19
N VAL A 66 -5.16 2.10 5.94
CA VAL A 66 -5.39 0.84 6.67
C VAL A 66 -4.32 -0.19 6.30
N TYR A 67 -3.90 -0.24 5.04
CA TYR A 67 -2.85 -1.14 4.59
C TYR A 67 -1.49 -0.75 5.16
N CYS A 68 -1.17 0.54 5.27
CA CYS A 68 0.08 1.02 5.88
C CYS A 68 0.14 0.69 7.36
N GLU A 69 -0.97 0.91 8.10
CA GLU A 69 -1.08 0.51 9.51
C GLU A 69 -0.91 -1.00 9.67
N ALA A 70 -1.59 -1.79 8.81
CA ALA A 70 -1.49 -3.24 8.85
C ALA A 70 -0.07 -3.74 8.57
N ALA A 71 0.55 -3.23 7.51
CA ALA A 71 1.92 -3.55 7.14
C ALA A 71 2.90 -3.14 8.24
N GLY A 72 2.72 -1.97 8.85
CA GLY A 72 3.57 -1.48 9.93
C GLY A 72 3.54 -2.38 11.16
N GLN A 73 2.37 -2.93 11.51
CA GLN A 73 2.26 -3.94 12.57
C GLN A 73 2.96 -5.26 12.19
N LEU A 74 2.97 -5.65 10.91
CA LEU A 74 3.64 -6.86 10.44
C LEU A 74 5.17 -6.73 10.42
N VAL A 75 5.70 -5.59 9.99
CA VAL A 75 7.15 -5.37 9.84
C VAL A 75 7.79 -4.69 11.06
N GLY A 76 6.98 -4.13 11.96
CA GLY A 76 7.44 -3.42 13.17
C GLY A 76 8.04 -2.04 12.90
N LEU A 77 7.76 -1.43 11.75
CA LEU A 77 8.31 -0.15 11.27
C LEU A 77 7.21 0.69 10.60
N GLU A 78 7.47 1.97 10.39
CA GLU A 78 6.60 2.81 9.55
C GLU A 78 6.67 2.36 8.08
N VAL A 79 5.52 2.41 7.40
CA VAL A 79 5.37 1.96 6.02
C VAL A 79 4.70 3.07 5.21
N ALA A 80 5.33 3.45 4.09
CA ALA A 80 4.77 4.40 3.13
C ALA A 80 3.72 3.74 2.23
N GLY A 81 2.64 4.44 1.92
CA GLY A 81 1.64 3.99 0.96
C GLY A 81 1.91 4.55 -0.43
N TRP A 82 1.71 3.72 -1.45
CA TRP A 82 1.69 4.14 -2.84
C TRP A 82 0.52 3.50 -3.59
N LEU A 83 -0.21 4.29 -4.36
CA LEU A 83 -1.14 3.83 -5.38
C LEU A 83 -0.41 3.78 -6.72
N TYR A 84 -0.54 2.69 -7.47
CA TYR A 84 -0.07 2.61 -8.85
C TYR A 84 -1.24 2.45 -9.81
N PHE A 85 -1.48 3.47 -10.61
CA PHE A 85 -2.55 3.47 -11.62
C PHE A 85 -2.02 2.87 -12.92
N THR A 86 -2.38 1.61 -13.21
CA THR A 86 -1.75 0.82 -14.29
C THR A 86 -1.99 1.42 -15.68
N GLU A 87 -3.16 2.02 -15.91
CA GLU A 87 -3.51 2.65 -17.18
C GLU A 87 -2.78 3.99 -17.40
N MET A 88 -2.37 4.66 -16.33
CA MET A 88 -1.61 5.91 -16.38
C MET A 88 -0.09 5.67 -16.34
N GLY A 89 0.33 4.52 -15.81
CA GLY A 89 1.74 4.19 -15.59
C GLY A 89 2.39 5.09 -14.53
N ASP A 90 1.60 5.59 -13.58
CA ASP A 90 2.03 6.60 -12.61
C ASP A 90 1.70 6.22 -11.17
N PHE A 91 2.42 6.83 -10.24
CA PHE A 91 2.28 6.64 -8.80
C PHE A 91 1.66 7.87 -8.13
N GLU A 92 0.75 7.63 -7.19
CA GLU A 92 0.28 8.63 -6.22
C GLU A 92 0.61 8.16 -4.80
N ARG A 93 0.82 9.10 -3.88
CA ARG A 93 1.16 8.83 -2.49
C ARG A 93 0.02 9.19 -1.54
#